data_AF-P21828-F1
#
_entry.id   AF-P21828-F1
#
_cell.length_a   1.000
_cell.length_b   1.000
_cell.length_c   1.000
_cell.angle_alpha   90.00
_cell.angle_beta   90.00
_cell.angle_gamma   90.00
#
_symmetry.space_group_name_H-M   'P 1'
#
loop_
_entity.id
_entity.type
_entity.pdbx_description
1 polymer ?
#
loop_
_entity_poly.entity_id
_entity_poly.type
_entity_poly.pdbx_seq_one_letter_code
_entity_poly.pdbx_strand_id
1 'polypeptide(L)'
;MKPIFLVLLVATSAYAAPSVTINQYSDNEIPRDIDDGKASSVISRAWDYVDDTDKSIAILNVQEILKDMASQGDYASQASAVAQTAGIIAHLSAGIPGDACAAANVINSYTDGVRSGNFAGFRQSLGPFFGHVGQNLNLINQLVINPGQLRYSVGPALGCAGGGRIYDFEAAWDAILASSDSSFLNEEYCIVKRLYNSRNSQSNNIAAYITAHLLPPVAQVFHQSAGSITDLLRGVGNGNDATGLVANAQRYIAQAASQVHV
;
A
#
# COMPACT_ATOMS: atom_id res chain seq x y z
N MET A 1 -25.29 -13.47 29.93
CA MET A 1 -24.34 -14.61 30.02
C MET A 1 -23.40 -14.50 28.82
N LYS A 2 -22.09 -14.46 29.09
CA LYS A 2 -21.03 -13.94 28.22
C LYS A 2 -20.67 -14.90 27.06
N PRO A 3 -20.49 -14.42 25.81
CA PRO A 3 -20.03 -15.25 24.67
C PRO A 3 -18.50 -15.42 24.59
N ILE A 4 -17.73 -14.76 25.47
CA ILE A 4 -16.25 -14.82 25.44
C ILE A 4 -15.70 -16.20 25.87
N PHE A 5 -16.49 -17.00 26.60
CA PHE A 5 -16.05 -18.35 27.01
C PHE A 5 -16.12 -19.40 25.90
N LEU A 6 -16.83 -19.16 24.80
CA LEU A 6 -16.97 -20.17 23.75
C LEU A 6 -15.77 -20.20 22.79
N VAL A 7 -15.14 -19.05 22.52
CA VAL A 7 -14.07 -18.96 21.52
C VAL A 7 -12.76 -19.56 22.03
N LEU A 8 -12.44 -19.41 23.32
CA LEU A 8 -11.22 -19.98 23.90
C LEU A 8 -11.28 -21.50 24.09
N LEU A 9 -12.47 -22.08 24.31
CA LEU A 9 -12.59 -23.53 24.50
C LEU A 9 -12.41 -24.29 23.18
N VAL A 10 -12.85 -23.72 22.05
CA VAL A 10 -12.73 -24.36 20.73
C VAL A 10 -11.29 -24.33 20.21
N ALA A 11 -10.53 -23.27 20.50
CA ALA A 11 -9.13 -23.21 20.08
C ALA A 11 -8.25 -24.24 20.80
N THR A 12 -8.50 -24.54 22.08
CA THR A 12 -7.69 -25.53 22.80
C THR A 12 -8.06 -26.98 22.53
N SER A 13 -9.30 -27.27 22.10
CA SER A 13 -9.70 -28.65 21.79
C SER A 13 -9.26 -29.12 20.40
N ALA A 14 -9.04 -28.21 19.46
CA ALA A 14 -8.53 -28.58 18.13
C ALA A 14 -7.09 -29.15 18.18
N TYR A 15 -6.26 -28.71 19.13
CA TYR A 15 -4.90 -29.26 19.30
C TYR A 15 -4.86 -30.63 19.98
N ALA A 16 -5.98 -31.13 20.51
CA ALA A 16 -6.07 -32.46 21.10
C ALA A 16 -6.57 -33.53 20.10
N ALA A 17 -6.89 -33.17 18.85
CA ALA A 17 -7.25 -34.14 17.83
C ALA A 17 -5.99 -34.87 17.34
N PRO A 18 -5.87 -36.20 17.55
CA PRO A 18 -4.74 -36.97 17.04
C PRO A 18 -4.81 -36.96 15.51
N SER A 19 -3.73 -36.53 14.86
CA SER A 19 -3.59 -36.37 13.41
C SER A 19 -4.44 -35.26 12.76
N VAL A 20 -4.11 -34.00 13.01
CA VAL A 20 -4.38 -32.95 12.01
C VAL A 20 -3.30 -33.09 10.94
N THR A 21 -3.65 -33.67 9.80
CA THR A 21 -2.79 -33.62 8.62
C THR A 21 -2.79 -32.19 8.10
N ILE A 22 -1.75 -31.43 8.43
CA ILE A 22 -1.52 -30.11 7.87
C ILE A 22 -0.89 -30.34 6.50
N ASN A 23 -1.68 -30.21 5.43
CA ASN A 23 -1.11 -30.11 4.09
C ASN A 23 -0.47 -28.73 3.99
N GLN A 24 0.86 -28.69 4.11
CA GLN A 24 1.64 -27.52 3.79
C GLN A 24 1.78 -27.50 2.28
N TYR A 25 1.05 -26.59 1.63
CA TYR A 25 1.31 -26.24 0.25
C TYR A 25 2.41 -25.19 0.23
N SER A 26 3.30 -25.26 -0.75
CA SER A 26 4.10 -24.07 -1.07
C SER A 26 3.15 -23.01 -1.60
N ASP A 27 3.37 -21.73 -1.29
CA ASP A 27 2.54 -20.64 -1.86
C ASP A 27 2.55 -20.67 -3.41
N ASN A 28 3.61 -21.21 -4.00
CA ASN A 28 3.73 -21.45 -5.44
C ASN A 28 2.73 -22.50 -5.99
N GLU A 29 2.10 -23.31 -5.13
CA GLU A 29 1.16 -24.38 -5.49
C GLU A 29 -0.31 -23.96 -5.32
N ILE A 30 -0.58 -22.82 -4.67
CA ILE A 30 -1.94 -22.31 -4.50
C ILE A 30 -2.40 -21.70 -5.82
N PRO A 31 -3.53 -22.14 -6.41
CA PRO A 31 -4.06 -21.53 -7.62
C PRO A 31 -4.37 -20.06 -7.39
N ARG A 32 -3.98 -19.21 -8.34
CA ARG A 32 -4.29 -17.78 -8.32
C ARG A 32 -5.79 -17.55 -8.33
N ASP A 33 -6.23 -16.50 -7.65
CA ASP A 33 -7.62 -16.03 -7.73
C ASP A 33 -8.02 -15.72 -9.18
N ILE A 34 -9.30 -15.94 -9.50
CA ILE A 34 -9.87 -15.61 -10.82
C ILE A 34 -10.19 -14.12 -10.85
N ASP A 35 -9.83 -13.42 -11.93
CA ASP A 35 -10.28 -12.04 -12.17
C ASP A 35 -11.75 -12.05 -12.60
N ASP A 36 -12.62 -11.65 -11.67
CA ASP A 36 -14.06 -11.49 -11.86
C ASP A 36 -14.44 -10.04 -12.22
N GLY A 37 -13.46 -9.21 -12.53
CA GLY A 37 -13.62 -7.79 -12.85
C GLY A 37 -13.68 -6.87 -11.63
N LYS A 38 -13.63 -7.40 -10.39
CA LYS A 38 -13.68 -6.60 -9.16
C LYS A 38 -12.29 -6.13 -8.73
N ALA A 39 -12.25 -5.04 -7.96
CA ALA A 39 -11.01 -4.53 -7.39
C ALA A 39 -10.33 -5.56 -6.47
N SER A 40 -11.11 -6.30 -5.67
CA SER A 40 -10.58 -7.30 -4.73
C SER A 40 -9.84 -8.44 -5.43
N SER A 41 -10.39 -8.99 -6.52
CA SER A 41 -9.70 -10.04 -7.30
C SER A 41 -8.45 -9.50 -7.99
N VAL A 42 -8.48 -8.26 -8.49
CA VAL A 42 -7.30 -7.61 -9.08
C VAL A 42 -6.16 -7.46 -8.06
N ILE A 43 -6.45 -6.96 -6.84
CA ILE A 43 -5.40 -6.79 -5.83
C ILE A 43 -4.90 -8.13 -5.30
N SER A 44 -5.76 -9.13 -5.08
CA SER A 44 -5.32 -10.49 -4.69
C SER A 44 -4.29 -11.04 -5.66
N ARG A 45 -4.59 -10.99 -6.97
CA ARG A 45 -3.67 -11.49 -8.01
C ARG A 45 -2.37 -10.69 -8.11
N ALA A 46 -2.40 -9.40 -7.76
CA ALA A 46 -1.18 -8.60 -7.73
C ALA A 46 -0.28 -9.02 -6.55
N TRP A 47 -0.85 -9.37 -5.40
CA TRP A 47 -0.12 -9.85 -4.24
C TRP A 47 0.61 -11.17 -4.48
N ASP A 48 0.15 -12.01 -5.41
CA ASP A 48 0.80 -13.28 -5.79
C ASP A 48 2.21 -13.10 -6.39
N TYR A 49 2.61 -11.87 -6.77
CA TYR A 49 3.95 -11.58 -7.28
C TYR A 49 4.96 -11.24 -6.18
N VAL A 50 4.51 -11.15 -4.93
CA VAL A 50 5.36 -10.90 -3.78
C VAL A 50 5.24 -12.08 -2.83
N ASP A 51 6.36 -12.74 -2.59
CA ASP A 51 6.46 -13.89 -1.68
C ASP A 51 6.04 -13.49 -0.26
N ASP A 52 5.27 -14.35 0.41
CA ASP A 52 4.80 -14.11 1.78
C ASP A 52 5.96 -14.09 2.80
N THR A 53 7.10 -14.69 2.48
CA THR A 53 8.30 -14.65 3.32
C THR A 53 8.91 -13.25 3.47
N ASP A 54 8.66 -12.35 2.51
CA ASP A 54 9.07 -10.94 2.58
C ASP A 54 8.09 -10.08 3.41
N LYS A 55 6.93 -10.63 3.81
CA LYS A 55 5.87 -9.89 4.48
C LYS A 55 5.94 -10.08 5.99
N SER A 56 6.17 -8.98 6.71
CA SER A 56 5.93 -8.98 8.16
C SER A 56 4.44 -9.17 8.47
N ILE A 57 4.10 -9.67 9.65
CA ILE A 57 2.69 -9.84 10.08
C ILE A 57 1.86 -8.55 9.96
N ALA A 58 2.48 -7.37 10.15
CA ALA A 58 1.79 -6.11 9.98
C ALA A 58 1.46 -5.81 8.51
N ILE A 59 2.32 -6.23 7.57
CA ILE A 59 2.06 -6.10 6.12
C ILE A 59 0.95 -7.06 5.69
N LEU A 60 0.93 -8.28 6.23
CA LEU A 60 -0.19 -9.22 6.01
C LEU A 60 -1.52 -8.64 6.51
N ASN A 61 -1.53 -7.99 7.67
CA ASN A 61 -2.75 -7.32 8.16
C ASN A 61 -3.16 -6.14 7.26
N VAL A 62 -2.22 -5.35 6.73
CA VAL A 62 -2.56 -4.33 5.74
C VAL A 62 -3.16 -4.97 4.49
N GLN A 63 -2.57 -6.05 3.99
CA GLN A 63 -3.09 -6.77 2.82
C GLN A 63 -4.56 -7.19 3.02
N GLU A 64 -4.92 -7.73 4.18
CA GLU A 64 -6.31 -8.11 4.49
C GLU A 64 -7.24 -6.89 4.60
N ILE A 65 -6.81 -5.79 5.25
CA ILE A 65 -7.59 -4.53 5.29
C ILE A 65 -7.85 -4.03 3.87
N LEU A 66 -6.85 -4.07 2.98
CA LEU A 66 -7.01 -3.62 1.59
C LEU A 66 -7.93 -4.55 0.80
N LYS A 67 -7.93 -5.86 1.05
CA LYS A 67 -8.91 -6.80 0.48
C LYS A 67 -10.34 -6.49 0.92
N ASP A 68 -10.53 -6.17 2.20
CA ASP A 68 -11.84 -5.79 2.73
C ASP A 68 -12.32 -4.45 2.19
N MET A 69 -11.41 -3.46 2.09
CA MET A 69 -11.69 -2.16 1.46
C MET A 69 -12.03 -2.29 -0.02
N ALA A 70 -11.30 -3.13 -0.77
CA ALA A 70 -11.56 -3.40 -2.18
C ALA A 70 -12.87 -4.17 -2.41
N SER A 71 -13.41 -4.82 -1.38
CA SER A 71 -14.68 -5.53 -1.40
C SER A 71 -15.86 -4.66 -0.95
N GLN A 72 -15.62 -3.41 -0.53
CA GLN A 72 -16.70 -2.46 -0.21
C GLN A 72 -17.47 -2.05 -1.46
N GLY A 73 -18.71 -1.60 -1.27
CA GLY A 73 -19.56 -1.11 -2.36
C GLY A 73 -19.21 0.30 -2.84
N ASP A 74 -18.38 1.05 -2.11
CA ASP A 74 -18.05 2.43 -2.43
C ASP A 74 -16.73 2.57 -3.22
N TYR A 75 -16.71 3.54 -4.12
CA TYR A 75 -15.58 3.76 -5.03
C TYR A 75 -14.32 4.26 -4.32
N ALA A 76 -14.45 5.03 -3.23
CA ALA A 76 -13.30 5.62 -2.54
C ALA A 76 -12.47 4.54 -1.84
N SER A 77 -13.12 3.62 -1.12
CA SER A 77 -12.47 2.47 -0.49
C SER A 77 -11.79 1.58 -1.53
N GLN A 78 -12.47 1.28 -2.65
CA GLN A 78 -11.88 0.49 -3.74
C GLN A 78 -10.67 1.18 -4.37
N ALA A 79 -10.77 2.48 -4.66
CA ALA A 79 -9.69 3.26 -5.25
C ALA A 79 -8.47 3.35 -4.33
N SER A 80 -8.69 3.59 -3.04
CA SER A 80 -7.64 3.59 -2.02
C SER A 80 -6.97 2.22 -1.95
N ALA A 81 -7.76 1.14 -1.87
CA ALA A 81 -7.22 -0.22 -1.79
C ALA A 81 -6.29 -0.58 -2.96
N VAL A 82 -6.71 -0.23 -4.18
CA VAL A 82 -5.91 -0.46 -5.40
C VAL A 82 -4.63 0.37 -5.42
N ALA A 83 -4.72 1.67 -5.13
CA ALA A 83 -3.57 2.57 -5.15
C ALA A 83 -2.53 2.21 -4.09
N GLN A 84 -2.98 1.88 -2.88
CA GLN A 84 -2.13 1.42 -1.80
C GLN A 84 -1.48 0.08 -2.13
N THR A 85 -2.24 -0.89 -2.67
CA THR A 85 -1.69 -2.20 -3.08
C THR A 85 -0.54 -2.04 -4.06
N ALA A 86 -0.72 -1.25 -5.12
CA ALA A 86 0.34 -1.01 -6.12
C ALA A 86 1.62 -0.50 -5.46
N GLY A 87 1.47 0.48 -4.58
CA GLY A 87 2.59 1.04 -3.85
C GLY A 87 3.31 0.11 -2.91
N ILE A 88 2.56 -0.68 -2.15
CA ILE A 88 3.15 -1.63 -1.19
C ILE A 88 3.90 -2.71 -1.97
N ILE A 89 3.30 -3.26 -3.03
CA ILE A 89 3.98 -4.23 -3.90
C ILE A 89 5.29 -3.63 -4.45
N ALA A 90 5.28 -2.37 -4.88
CA ALA A 90 6.51 -1.71 -5.34
C ALA A 90 7.60 -1.64 -4.25
N HIS A 91 7.22 -1.34 -3.00
CA HIS A 91 8.14 -1.33 -1.86
C HIS A 91 8.64 -2.73 -1.44
N LEU A 92 7.90 -3.77 -1.82
CA LEU A 92 8.28 -5.17 -1.63
C LEU A 92 9.01 -5.76 -2.85
N SER A 93 9.11 -5.01 -3.96
CA SER A 93 9.63 -5.53 -5.23
C SER A 93 11.15 -5.71 -5.22
N ALA A 94 11.88 -4.80 -4.58
CA ALA A 94 13.34 -4.81 -4.52
C ALA A 94 13.82 -5.56 -3.27
N GLY A 95 14.83 -6.42 -3.42
CA GLY A 95 15.35 -7.20 -2.29
C GLY A 95 16.03 -6.36 -1.20
N ILE A 96 16.51 -5.15 -1.53
CA ILE A 96 16.97 -4.17 -0.55
C ILE A 96 16.02 -2.96 -0.59
N PRO A 97 15.33 -2.62 0.51
CA PRO A 97 14.45 -1.47 0.55
C PRO A 97 15.19 -0.17 0.25
N GLY A 98 14.56 0.70 -0.53
CA GLY A 98 14.98 2.08 -0.74
C GLY A 98 14.69 2.98 0.47
N ASP A 99 14.31 4.23 0.22
CA ASP A 99 13.90 5.17 1.27
C ASP A 99 12.46 5.69 1.07
N ALA A 100 11.95 6.39 2.08
CA ALA A 100 10.61 6.97 2.10
C ALA A 100 10.63 8.50 1.99
N CYS A 101 11.72 9.07 1.46
CA CYS A 101 11.97 10.50 1.54
C CYS A 101 10.89 11.37 0.91
N ALA A 102 10.41 10.98 -0.28
CA ALA A 102 9.35 11.73 -0.95
C ALA A 102 8.04 11.70 -0.15
N ALA A 103 7.71 10.54 0.43
CA ALA A 103 6.53 10.35 1.27
C ALA A 103 6.62 11.16 2.57
N ALA A 104 7.76 11.10 3.27
CA ALA A 104 7.98 11.87 4.49
C ALA A 104 7.89 13.38 4.25
N ASN A 105 8.49 13.86 3.15
CA ASN A 105 8.47 15.28 2.81
C ASN A 105 7.06 15.79 2.51
N VAL A 106 6.25 15.03 1.77
CA VAL A 106 4.86 15.44 1.49
C VAL A 106 4.00 15.41 2.74
N ILE A 107 4.21 14.44 3.64
CA ILE A 107 3.52 14.38 4.94
C ILE A 107 3.85 15.61 5.78
N ASN A 108 5.13 15.89 6.04
CA ASN A 108 5.54 17.01 6.88
C ASN A 108 5.10 18.36 6.28
N SER A 109 5.22 18.51 4.97
CA SER A 109 4.80 19.74 4.29
C SER A 109 3.29 19.94 4.35
N TYR A 110 2.51 18.84 4.36
CA TYR A 110 1.06 18.90 4.55
C TYR A 110 0.70 19.27 5.98
N THR A 111 1.28 18.60 6.99
CA THR A 111 0.99 18.87 8.40
C THR A 111 1.43 20.28 8.82
N ASP A 112 2.55 20.77 8.29
CA ASP A 112 2.97 22.18 8.43
C ASP A 112 1.95 23.13 7.79
N GLY A 113 1.41 22.78 6.62
CA GLY A 113 0.36 23.53 5.93
C GLY A 113 -0.93 23.60 6.76
N VAL A 114 -1.37 22.48 7.34
CA VAL A 114 -2.54 22.42 8.23
C VAL A 114 -2.35 23.31 9.46
N ARG A 115 -1.16 23.29 10.07
CA ARG A 115 -0.84 24.11 11.25
C ARG A 115 -0.72 25.60 10.95
N SER A 116 -0.13 25.96 9.80
CA SER A 116 0.21 27.34 9.47
C SER A 116 -0.81 28.05 8.56
N GLY A 117 -1.69 27.30 7.90
CA GLY A 117 -2.54 27.78 6.81
C GLY A 117 -1.79 28.02 5.49
N ASN A 118 -0.48 27.76 5.42
CA ASN A 118 0.33 27.98 4.23
C ASN A 118 0.79 26.66 3.59
N PHE A 119 0.09 26.24 2.53
CA PHE A 119 0.38 25.01 1.79
C PHE A 119 1.39 25.15 0.64
N ALA A 120 2.18 26.22 0.59
CA ALA A 120 3.19 26.39 -0.46
C ALA A 120 4.22 25.25 -0.48
N GLY A 121 4.71 24.83 0.69
CA GLY A 121 5.64 23.70 0.83
C GLY A 121 5.01 22.38 0.37
N PHE A 122 3.73 22.15 0.73
CA PHE A 122 2.99 20.97 0.29
C PHE A 122 2.91 20.91 -1.23
N ARG A 123 2.49 21.99 -1.90
CA ARG A 123 2.43 22.05 -3.36
C ARG A 123 3.78 21.76 -4.03
N GLN A 124 4.88 22.22 -3.45
CA GLN A 124 6.24 21.93 -3.95
C GLN A 124 6.64 20.46 -3.77
N SER A 125 6.14 19.80 -2.71
CA SER A 125 6.45 18.40 -2.41
C SER A 125 5.67 17.38 -3.25
N LEU A 126 4.53 17.77 -3.85
CA LEU A 126 3.69 16.86 -4.66
C LEU A 126 4.42 16.31 -5.88
N GLY A 127 5.16 17.15 -6.62
CA GLY A 127 5.90 16.73 -7.81
C GLY A 127 6.91 15.61 -7.52
N PRO A 128 7.85 15.80 -6.56
CA PRO A 128 8.76 14.75 -6.11
C PRO A 128 8.05 13.48 -5.61
N PHE A 129 6.97 13.63 -4.84
CA PHE A 129 6.20 12.48 -4.34
C PHE A 129 5.58 11.66 -5.48
N PHE A 130 4.84 12.28 -6.39
CA PHE A 130 4.24 11.55 -7.52
C PHE A 130 5.28 11.07 -8.54
N GLY A 131 6.43 11.75 -8.66
CA GLY A 131 7.58 11.22 -9.40
C GLY A 131 8.09 9.91 -8.80
N HIS A 132 8.18 9.83 -7.48
CA HIS A 132 8.56 8.60 -6.76
C HIS A 132 7.49 7.50 -6.90
N VAL A 133 6.20 7.85 -6.82
CA VAL A 133 5.10 6.91 -7.12
C VAL A 133 5.26 6.35 -8.54
N GLY A 134 5.57 7.19 -9.53
CA GLY A 134 5.83 6.74 -10.90
C GLY A 134 7.00 5.74 -11.00
N GLN A 135 8.09 5.97 -10.27
CA GLN A 135 9.22 5.03 -10.19
C GLN A 135 8.79 3.69 -9.57
N ASN A 136 7.99 3.74 -8.51
CA ASN A 136 7.42 2.54 -7.88
C ASN A 136 6.57 1.73 -8.86
N LEU A 137 5.72 2.36 -9.69
CA LEU A 137 4.93 1.64 -10.70
C LEU A 137 5.82 0.91 -11.74
N ASN A 138 6.99 1.46 -12.08
CA ASN A 138 7.94 0.78 -12.95
C ASN A 138 8.49 -0.51 -12.30
N LEU A 139 8.70 -0.52 -10.97
CA LEU A 139 9.18 -1.71 -10.26
C LEU A 139 8.16 -2.85 -10.29
N ILE A 140 6.87 -2.54 -10.18
CA ILE A 140 5.81 -3.55 -10.28
C ILE A 140 5.86 -4.23 -11.66
N ASN A 141 6.08 -3.47 -12.73
CA ASN A 141 6.23 -4.06 -14.06
C ASN A 141 7.50 -4.93 -14.16
N GLN A 142 8.59 -4.52 -13.51
CA GLN A 142 9.82 -5.30 -13.45
C GLN A 142 9.67 -6.60 -12.63
N LEU A 143 8.74 -6.69 -11.66
CA LEU A 143 8.43 -7.95 -10.99
C LEU A 143 7.90 -9.02 -11.96
N VAL A 144 7.18 -8.58 -13.00
CA VAL A 144 6.64 -9.49 -14.00
C VAL A 144 7.68 -9.87 -15.04
N ILE A 145 8.42 -8.87 -15.55
CA ILE A 145 9.33 -9.06 -16.68
C ILE A 145 10.67 -9.65 -16.24
N ASN A 146 11.18 -9.24 -15.07
CA ASN A 146 12.51 -9.60 -14.63
C ASN A 146 12.65 -9.69 -13.09
N PRO A 147 11.89 -10.57 -12.43
CA PRO A 147 11.92 -10.70 -10.96
C PRO A 147 13.30 -11.06 -10.42
N GLY A 148 14.09 -11.83 -11.20
CA GLY A 148 15.43 -12.26 -10.79
C GLY A 148 16.42 -11.09 -10.63
N GLN A 149 16.29 -10.03 -11.43
CA GLN A 149 17.12 -8.83 -11.26
C GLN A 149 16.71 -8.01 -10.02
N LEU A 150 15.41 -7.91 -9.75
CA LEU A 150 14.92 -7.12 -8.64
C LEU A 150 15.31 -7.68 -7.27
N ARG A 151 15.40 -9.01 -7.16
CA ARG A 151 15.80 -9.73 -5.94
C ARG A 151 17.11 -9.22 -5.33
N TYR A 152 18.06 -8.76 -6.16
CA TYR A 152 19.36 -8.25 -5.70
C TYR A 152 19.52 -6.75 -5.89
N SER A 153 18.43 -6.06 -6.25
CA SER A 153 18.43 -4.63 -6.49
C SER A 153 18.10 -3.85 -5.21
N VAL A 154 18.50 -2.58 -5.20
CA VAL A 154 18.09 -1.61 -4.19
C VAL A 154 16.92 -0.82 -4.74
N GLY A 155 15.87 -0.65 -3.93
CA GLY A 155 14.75 0.19 -4.28
C GLY A 155 15.14 1.68 -4.42
N PRO A 156 14.25 2.51 -4.98
CA PRO A 156 14.50 3.92 -5.18
C PRO A 156 14.85 4.63 -3.86
N ALA A 157 15.88 5.46 -3.90
CA ALA A 157 16.32 6.25 -2.76
C ALA A 157 16.62 7.69 -3.20
N LEU A 158 16.17 8.67 -2.41
CA LEU A 158 16.42 10.10 -2.62
C LEU A 158 17.44 10.67 -1.62
N GLY A 159 17.90 9.89 -0.65
CA GLY A 159 19.05 10.22 0.20
C GLY A 159 18.78 11.24 1.32
N CYS A 160 17.54 11.35 1.80
CA CYS A 160 17.22 12.24 2.93
C CYS A 160 17.67 11.65 4.28
N ALA A 161 17.80 12.52 5.28
CA ALA A 161 18.19 12.14 6.64
C ALA A 161 17.25 11.08 7.21
N GLY A 162 17.82 10.04 7.80
CA GLY A 162 17.07 8.91 8.35
C GLY A 162 16.32 8.07 7.32
N GLY A 163 16.51 8.29 6.02
CA GLY A 163 15.79 7.60 4.94
C GLY A 163 14.28 7.90 4.93
N GLY A 164 13.85 9.05 5.45
CA GLY A 164 12.44 9.44 5.46
C GLY A 164 11.60 8.69 6.50
N ARG A 165 12.24 8.09 7.50
CA ARG A 165 11.54 7.32 8.55
C ARG A 165 10.96 8.19 9.67
N ILE A 166 11.25 9.49 9.67
CA ILE A 166 10.76 10.44 10.66
C ILE A 166 9.87 11.44 9.93
N TYR A 167 8.60 11.46 10.31
CA TYR A 167 7.59 12.38 9.80
C TYR A 167 6.49 12.55 10.85
N ASP A 168 5.66 13.59 10.70
CA ASP A 168 4.58 13.96 11.62
C ASP A 168 3.40 12.97 11.55
N PHE A 169 3.62 11.73 11.96
CA PHE A 169 2.65 10.62 11.83
C PHE A 169 1.29 10.95 12.44
N GLU A 170 1.24 11.34 13.71
CA GLU A 170 -0.04 11.56 14.41
C GLU A 170 -0.82 12.74 13.80
N ALA A 171 -0.14 13.85 13.49
CA ALA A 171 -0.79 15.01 12.88
C ALA A 171 -1.32 14.70 11.46
N ALA A 172 -0.62 13.85 10.71
CA ALA A 172 -1.09 13.38 9.42
C ALA A 172 -2.36 12.52 9.58
N TRP A 173 -2.33 11.56 10.51
CA TRP A 173 -3.47 10.67 10.75
C TRP A 173 -4.67 11.36 11.37
N ASP A 174 -4.48 12.39 12.19
CA ASP A 174 -5.57 13.26 12.66
C ASP A 174 -6.31 13.89 11.47
N ALA A 175 -5.58 14.39 10.47
CA ALA A 175 -6.17 14.95 9.26
C ALA A 175 -6.83 13.89 8.36
N ILE A 176 -6.24 12.70 8.26
CA ILE A 176 -6.80 11.56 7.50
C ILE A 176 -8.13 11.12 8.11
N LEU A 177 -8.16 10.87 9.42
CA LEU A 177 -9.35 10.42 10.13
C LEU A 177 -10.44 11.49 10.17
N ALA A 178 -10.07 12.77 10.25
CA ALA A 178 -11.04 13.87 10.15
C ALA A 178 -11.69 14.01 8.77
N SER A 179 -11.11 13.39 7.73
CA SER A 179 -11.60 13.49 6.35
C SER A 179 -12.57 12.38 5.95
N SER A 180 -12.77 11.36 6.80
CA SER A 180 -13.57 10.17 6.44
C SER A 180 -14.11 9.44 7.67
N ASP A 181 -15.37 9.02 7.59
CA ASP A 181 -16.04 8.21 8.62
C ASP A 181 -15.76 6.69 8.46
N SER A 182 -14.83 6.30 7.58
CA SER A 182 -14.56 4.88 7.31
C SER A 182 -13.97 4.17 8.53
N SER A 183 -14.60 3.08 8.96
CA SER A 183 -14.08 2.22 10.02
C SER A 183 -12.75 1.55 9.64
N PHE A 184 -12.51 1.32 8.35
CA PHE A 184 -11.26 0.74 7.86
C PHE A 184 -10.06 1.64 8.11
N LEU A 185 -10.23 2.97 8.02
CA LEU A 185 -9.13 3.89 8.32
C LEU A 185 -8.72 3.86 9.80
N ASN A 186 -9.64 3.56 10.71
CA ASN A 186 -9.31 3.39 12.13
C ASN A 186 -8.49 2.12 12.37
N GLU A 187 -8.81 1.04 11.67
CA GLU A 187 -8.04 -0.19 11.71
C GLU A 187 -6.66 -0.03 11.05
N GLU A 188 -6.64 0.63 9.89
CA GLU A 188 -5.44 0.95 9.13
C GLU A 188 -4.50 1.85 9.94
N TYR A 189 -5.02 2.88 10.64
CA TYR A 189 -4.25 3.70 11.58
C TYR A 189 -3.46 2.82 12.56
N CYS A 190 -4.13 1.86 13.20
CA CYS A 190 -3.51 1.01 14.21
C CYS A 190 -2.37 0.15 13.64
N ILE A 191 -2.56 -0.40 12.44
CA ILE A 191 -1.55 -1.25 11.79
C ILE A 191 -0.41 -0.41 11.22
N VAL A 192 -0.72 0.70 10.55
CA VAL A 192 0.29 1.61 9.99
C VAL A 192 1.12 2.24 11.10
N LYS A 193 0.54 2.51 12.28
CA LYS A 193 1.31 2.94 13.46
C LYS A 193 2.32 1.89 13.92
N ARG A 194 2.00 0.60 13.82
CA ARG A 194 2.97 -0.48 14.11
C ARG A 194 4.08 -0.55 13.07
N LEU A 195 3.76 -0.35 11.80
CA LEU A 195 4.75 -0.28 10.72
C LEU A 195 5.66 0.94 10.88
N TYR A 196 5.10 2.09 11.24
CA TYR A 196 5.83 3.33 11.53
C TYR A 196 6.82 3.17 12.68
N ASN A 197 6.42 2.50 13.77
CA ASN A 197 7.28 2.25 14.92
C ASN A 197 8.21 1.03 14.76
N SER A 198 8.16 0.34 13.61
CA SER A 198 9.04 -0.79 13.34
C SER A 198 10.50 -0.34 13.23
N ARG A 199 11.44 -1.22 13.54
CA ARG A 199 12.88 -0.99 13.28
C ARG A 199 13.29 -1.41 11.87
N ASN A 200 12.42 -2.14 11.17
CA ASN A 200 12.64 -2.59 9.80
C ASN A 200 12.35 -1.44 8.82
N SER A 201 13.32 -1.11 7.98
CA SER A 201 13.22 0.01 7.03
C SER A 201 12.11 -0.18 6.00
N GLN A 202 11.88 -1.41 5.53
CA GLN A 202 10.78 -1.71 4.60
C GLN A 202 9.43 -1.39 5.25
N SER A 203 9.23 -1.81 6.50
CA SER A 203 8.02 -1.48 7.26
C SER A 203 7.86 0.03 7.44
N ASN A 204 8.92 0.76 7.79
CA ASN A 204 8.85 2.22 7.91
C ASN A 204 8.51 2.89 6.56
N ASN A 205 9.10 2.42 5.47
CA ASN A 205 8.84 2.97 4.14
C ASN A 205 7.40 2.75 3.71
N ILE A 206 6.87 1.54 3.93
CA ILE A 206 5.46 1.22 3.68
C ILE A 206 4.56 2.10 4.55
N ALA A 207 4.89 2.32 5.82
CA ALA A 207 4.11 3.20 6.69
C ALA A 207 4.06 4.63 6.17
N ALA A 208 5.19 5.18 5.76
CA ALA A 208 5.28 6.52 5.18
C ALA A 208 4.48 6.60 3.88
N TYR A 209 4.60 5.58 3.04
CA TYR A 209 3.87 5.50 1.78
C TYR A 209 2.36 5.50 2.00
N ILE A 210 1.84 4.61 2.84
CA ILE A 210 0.41 4.53 3.17
C ILE A 210 -0.07 5.87 3.75
N THR A 211 0.66 6.41 4.72
CA THR A 211 0.30 7.71 5.34
C THR A 211 0.24 8.83 4.30
N ALA A 212 1.23 8.91 3.40
CA ALA A 212 1.24 9.89 2.31
C ALA A 212 0.08 9.70 1.32
N HIS A 213 -0.28 8.44 1.01
CA HIS A 213 -1.39 8.11 0.11
C HIS A 213 -2.74 8.57 0.64
N LEU A 214 -2.92 8.46 1.95
CA LEU A 214 -4.17 8.75 2.62
C LEU A 214 -4.35 10.23 2.94
N LEU A 215 -3.32 11.07 2.81
CA LEU A 215 -3.47 12.52 2.98
C LEU A 215 -4.61 13.01 2.08
N PRO A 216 -5.59 13.80 2.58
CA PRO A 216 -6.82 14.05 1.83
C PRO A 216 -6.63 14.56 0.38
N PRO A 217 -5.72 15.51 0.10
CA PRO A 217 -5.50 15.96 -1.27
C PRO A 217 -4.79 14.92 -2.15
N VAL A 218 -3.96 14.06 -1.55
CA VAL A 218 -3.27 12.97 -2.26
C VAL A 218 -4.24 11.83 -2.57
N ALA A 219 -5.10 11.46 -1.62
CA ALA A 219 -6.15 10.47 -1.82
C ALA A 219 -7.06 10.86 -2.99
N GLN A 220 -7.38 12.14 -3.15
CA GLN A 220 -8.15 12.64 -4.31
C GLN A 220 -7.45 12.37 -5.65
N VAL A 221 -6.11 12.50 -5.72
CA VAL A 221 -5.34 12.16 -6.93
C VAL A 221 -5.45 10.67 -7.24
N PHE A 222 -5.37 9.82 -6.21
CA PHE A 222 -5.52 8.38 -6.40
C PHE A 222 -6.94 7.96 -6.77
N HIS A 223 -7.97 8.61 -6.22
CA HIS A 223 -9.35 8.38 -6.65
C HIS A 223 -9.55 8.70 -8.14
N GLN A 224 -8.98 9.81 -8.64
CA GLN A 224 -9.10 10.18 -10.05
C GLN A 224 -8.31 9.27 -11.00
N SER A 225 -7.22 8.66 -10.51
CA SER A 225 -6.35 7.78 -11.30
C SER A 225 -6.66 6.29 -11.13
N ALA A 226 -7.60 5.93 -10.26
CA ALA A 226 -7.85 4.56 -9.82
C ALA A 226 -8.10 3.59 -10.98
N GLY A 227 -8.89 3.97 -11.99
CA GLY A 227 -9.15 3.11 -13.16
C GLY A 227 -7.85 2.69 -13.87
N SER A 228 -6.93 3.63 -14.09
CA SER A 228 -5.65 3.36 -14.75
C SER A 228 -4.70 2.51 -13.89
N ILE A 229 -4.76 2.63 -12.56
CA ILE A 229 -3.98 1.81 -11.63
C ILE A 229 -4.57 0.39 -11.57
N THR A 230 -5.89 0.25 -11.56
CA THR A 230 -6.57 -1.05 -11.63
C THR A 230 -6.17 -1.80 -12.91
N ASP A 231 -6.16 -1.12 -14.06
CA ASP A 231 -5.74 -1.74 -15.32
C ASP A 231 -4.28 -2.20 -15.29
N LEU A 232 -3.38 -1.39 -14.71
CA LEU A 232 -2.00 -1.78 -14.47
C LEU A 232 -1.91 -3.04 -13.59
N LEU A 233 -2.56 -3.05 -12.42
CA LEU A 233 -2.53 -4.22 -11.52
C LEU A 233 -3.15 -5.46 -12.18
N ARG A 234 -4.19 -5.30 -13.01
CA ARG A 234 -4.76 -6.40 -13.78
C ARG A 234 -3.75 -6.94 -14.80
N GLY A 235 -3.03 -6.07 -15.50
CA GLY A 235 -1.96 -6.46 -16.43
C GLY A 235 -0.86 -7.26 -15.73
N VAL A 236 -0.43 -6.78 -14.56
CA VAL A 236 0.55 -7.44 -13.69
C VAL A 236 0.03 -8.79 -13.20
N GLY A 237 -1.20 -8.84 -12.66
CA GLY A 237 -1.87 -10.07 -12.22
C GLY A 237 -1.95 -11.15 -13.30
N ASN A 238 -2.06 -10.74 -14.56
CA ASN A 238 -2.07 -11.61 -15.74
C ASN A 238 -0.68 -12.04 -16.24
N GLY A 239 0.41 -11.45 -15.71
CA GLY A 239 1.77 -11.78 -16.10
C GLY A 239 2.19 -11.17 -17.44
N ASN A 240 1.49 -10.11 -17.87
CA ASN A 240 1.78 -9.43 -19.11
C ASN A 240 2.80 -8.30 -18.87
N ASP A 241 3.62 -8.00 -19.89
CA ASP A 241 4.36 -6.74 -19.92
C ASP A 241 3.37 -5.57 -19.87
N ALA A 242 3.42 -4.84 -18.76
CA ALA A 242 2.51 -3.76 -18.44
C ALA A 242 3.14 -2.38 -18.69
N THR A 243 4.23 -2.28 -19.46
CA THR A 243 4.94 -1.02 -19.73
C THR A 243 4.01 0.09 -20.22
N GLY A 244 3.10 -0.21 -21.15
CA GLY A 244 2.11 0.75 -21.65
C GLY A 244 1.08 1.17 -20.59
N LEU A 245 0.72 0.25 -19.67
CA LEU A 245 -0.20 0.51 -18.57
C LEU A 245 0.45 1.37 -17.49
N VAL A 246 1.75 1.16 -17.20
CA VAL A 246 2.53 2.02 -16.30
C VAL A 246 2.57 3.45 -16.83
N ALA A 247 2.90 3.64 -18.10
CA ALA A 247 2.95 4.97 -18.72
C ALA A 247 1.58 5.68 -18.68
N ASN A 248 0.49 4.92 -18.87
CA ASN A 248 -0.86 5.46 -18.75
C ASN A 248 -1.18 5.86 -17.30
N ALA A 249 -0.93 4.99 -16.32
CA ALA A 249 -1.17 5.30 -14.90
C ALA A 249 -0.39 6.54 -14.44
N GLN A 250 0.89 6.64 -14.80
CA GLN A 250 1.72 7.83 -14.52
C GLN A 250 1.12 9.11 -15.11
N ARG A 251 0.60 9.05 -16.35
CA ARG A 251 -0.05 10.21 -17.00
C ARG A 251 -1.29 10.66 -16.24
N TYR A 252 -2.17 9.72 -15.86
CA TYR A 252 -3.39 10.05 -15.11
C TYR A 252 -3.08 10.58 -13.70
N ILE A 253 -2.11 9.99 -13.01
CA ILE A 253 -1.63 10.51 -11.71
C ILE A 253 -1.11 11.94 -11.88
N ALA A 254 -0.28 12.22 -12.89
CA ALA A 254 0.27 13.56 -13.12
C ALA A 254 -0.83 14.58 -13.45
N GLN A 255 -1.82 14.20 -14.27
CA GLN A 255 -2.95 15.06 -14.60
C GLN A 255 -3.80 15.37 -13.35
N ALA A 256 -4.13 14.36 -12.55
CA ALA A 256 -4.89 14.55 -11.33
C ALA A 256 -4.11 15.36 -10.28
N ALA A 257 -2.79 15.14 -10.16
CA ALA A 257 -1.91 15.91 -9.28
C ALA A 257 -1.88 17.40 -9.62
N SER A 258 -1.94 17.76 -10.92
CA SER A 258 -1.99 19.17 -11.34
C SER A 258 -3.29 19.90 -10.96
N GLN A 259 -4.32 19.17 -10.54
CA GLN A 259 -5.63 19.70 -10.14
C GLN A 259 -5.79 19.81 -8.62
N VAL A 260 -4.76 19.49 -7.85
CA VAL A 260 -4.82 19.56 -6.38
C VAL A 260 -4.91 21.02 -5.93
N HIS A 261 -5.98 21.35 -5.21
CA HIS A 261 -6.17 22.63 -4.55
C HIS A 261 -6.18 22.43 -3.02
N VAL A 262 -5.42 23.27 -2.32
CA VAL A 262 -5.27 23.32 -0.86
C VAL A 262 -5.20 24.75 -0.38
#